data_AF-A0A8H4Q4P5-F1
#
_entry.id   AF-A0A8H4Q4P5-F1
#
_cell.length_a   1.000
_cell.length_b   1.000
_cell.length_c   1.000
_cell.angle_alpha   90.00
_cell.angle_beta   90.00
_cell.angle_gamma   90.00
#
_symmetry.space_group_name_H-M   'P 1'
#
loop_
_entity.id
_entity.type
_entity.pdbx_description
1 polymer ?
#
loop_
_entity_poly.entity_id
_entity_poly.type
_entity_poly.pdbx_seq_one_letter_code
_entity_poly.pdbx_strand_id
1 'polypeptide(L)'
;MAPQKPETFMLSTEAQQALPHDAQVALQQVDNLKYFLISAPVDWQPDQYIRRFLLPTGEYVSCVLWNNLFHISGTDIVRCLSFRFQAFGRPVKNSKKFEEGIFSDLRNLKSGTDASLEEPKSAFLDFLYKNNCIRTQKKQKVFYWYSVPHDRLFLDALERDLKREKMGQEATTVAVSEPALSFQYDSSQSLYEQLTKTQQANSSSFSAQQPAFPPGQSSSPVMRNMDAMPRPI
;
A
#
# COMPACT_ATOMS: atom_id res chain seq x y z
N MET A 1 -16.79 -14.47 -9.87
CA MET A 1 -15.79 -13.94 -8.91
C MET A 1 -15.19 -12.70 -9.53
N ALA A 2 -15.48 -11.52 -8.98
CA ALA A 2 -14.89 -10.27 -9.46
C ALA A 2 -13.40 -10.20 -9.05
N PRO A 3 -12.51 -9.67 -9.90
CA PRO A 3 -11.11 -9.50 -9.54
C PRO A 3 -11.01 -8.46 -8.42
N GLN A 4 -10.53 -8.86 -7.25
CA GLN A 4 -10.20 -7.94 -6.17
C GLN A 4 -9.05 -7.06 -6.65
N LYS A 5 -9.36 -5.78 -6.91
CA LYS A 5 -8.37 -4.78 -7.31
C LYS A 5 -7.44 -4.45 -6.13
N PRO A 6 -6.17 -4.15 -6.43
CA PRO A 6 -5.26 -3.35 -5.65
C PRO A 6 -5.90 -2.41 -4.64
N GLU A 7 -5.96 -2.66 -3.32
CA GLU A 7 -6.41 -1.63 -2.37
C GLU A 7 -5.34 -0.54 -2.26
N THR A 8 -5.34 0.35 -3.25
CA THR A 8 -4.39 1.44 -3.33
C THR A 8 -4.94 2.62 -2.60
N PHE A 9 -4.57 2.63 -1.32
CA PHE A 9 -4.61 3.80 -0.48
C PHE A 9 -6.02 4.39 -0.33
N MET A 10 -6.76 3.82 0.61
CA MET A 10 -7.22 4.54 1.81
C MET A 10 -7.95 5.88 1.56
N LEU A 11 -8.68 5.99 0.45
CA LEU A 11 -9.61 7.05 0.09
C LEU A 11 -10.81 6.37 -0.57
N SER A 12 -12.04 6.80 -0.28
CA SER A 12 -13.21 6.30 -1.00
C SER A 12 -13.07 6.62 -2.49
N THR A 13 -13.72 5.85 -3.36
CA THR A 13 -13.72 6.12 -4.81
C THR A 13 -14.10 7.57 -5.11
N GLU A 14 -14.98 8.19 -4.30
CA GLU A 14 -15.32 9.61 -4.44
C GLU A 14 -14.20 10.55 -3.99
N ALA A 15 -13.51 10.25 -2.89
CA ALA A 15 -12.36 11.04 -2.44
C ALA A 15 -11.18 10.93 -3.43
N GLN A 16 -10.99 9.76 -4.05
CA GLN A 16 -10.04 9.60 -5.16
C GLN A 16 -10.44 10.44 -6.37
N GLN A 17 -11.73 10.52 -6.72
CA GLN A 17 -12.22 11.36 -7.82
C GLN A 17 -12.15 12.86 -7.52
N ALA A 18 -12.20 13.26 -6.25
CA ALA A 18 -12.08 14.65 -5.81
C ALA A 18 -10.62 15.14 -5.77
N LEU A 19 -9.64 14.24 -5.82
CA LEU A 19 -8.23 14.61 -5.92
C LEU A 19 -7.92 15.26 -7.27
N PRO A 20 -6.93 16.17 -7.34
CA PRO A 20 -6.43 16.67 -8.62
C PRO A 20 -5.95 15.52 -9.51
N HIS A 21 -6.08 15.69 -10.83
CA HIS A 21 -5.77 14.64 -11.82
C HIS A 21 -4.37 14.04 -11.61
N ASP A 22 -3.38 14.87 -11.26
CA ASP A 22 -2.01 14.41 -11.00
C ASP A 22 -1.91 13.44 -9.81
N ALA A 23 -2.70 13.67 -8.75
CA ALA A 23 -2.74 12.78 -7.58
C ALA A 23 -3.49 11.47 -7.89
N GLN A 24 -4.52 11.50 -8.74
CA GLN A 24 -5.19 10.28 -9.23
C GLN A 24 -4.24 9.41 -10.05
N VAL A 25 -3.50 10.02 -10.97
CA VAL A 25 -2.48 9.33 -11.77
C VAL A 25 -1.40 8.77 -10.85
N ALA A 26 -0.91 9.55 -9.88
CA ALA A 26 0.11 9.08 -8.95
C ALA A 26 -0.36 7.88 -8.11
N LEU A 27 -1.60 7.89 -7.62
CA LEU A 27 -2.20 6.75 -6.93
C LEU A 27 -2.28 5.53 -7.84
N GLN A 28 -2.79 5.67 -9.06
CA GLN A 28 -2.87 4.56 -10.02
C GLN A 28 -1.49 3.97 -10.35
N GLN A 29 -0.43 4.79 -10.37
CA GLN A 29 0.94 4.28 -10.53
C GLN A 29 1.41 3.49 -9.30
N VAL A 30 0.95 3.84 -8.10
CA VAL A 30 1.17 3.03 -6.89
C VAL A 30 0.41 1.71 -6.97
N ASP A 31 -0.81 1.65 -7.51
CA ASP A 31 -1.53 0.40 -7.78
C ASP A 31 -0.71 -0.52 -8.66
N ASN A 32 -0.18 0.02 -9.76
CA ASN A 32 0.60 -0.73 -10.72
C ASN A 32 1.88 -1.28 -10.07
N LEU A 33 2.54 -0.48 -9.23
CA LEU A 33 3.70 -0.94 -8.46
C LEU A 33 3.31 -2.05 -7.48
N LYS A 34 2.21 -1.90 -6.73
CA LYS A 34 1.72 -2.94 -5.80
C LYS A 34 1.39 -4.23 -6.53
N TYR A 35 0.69 -4.12 -7.66
CA TYR A 35 0.37 -5.25 -8.52
C TYR A 35 1.65 -5.93 -9.02
N PHE A 36 2.66 -5.17 -9.43
CA PHE A 36 3.96 -5.71 -9.79
C PHE A 36 4.64 -6.41 -8.60
N LEU A 37 4.63 -5.83 -7.41
CA LEU A 37 5.20 -6.45 -6.20
C LEU A 37 4.55 -7.80 -5.86
N ILE A 38 3.26 -7.95 -6.12
CA ILE A 38 2.52 -9.21 -5.87
C ILE A 38 2.70 -10.21 -7.02
N SER A 39 2.62 -9.74 -8.27
CA SER A 39 2.59 -10.59 -9.47
C SER A 39 3.98 -10.96 -10.00
N ALA A 40 5.03 -10.20 -9.69
CA ALA A 40 6.34 -10.39 -10.31
C ALA A 40 6.90 -11.81 -10.17
N PRO A 41 6.79 -12.49 -9.01
CA PRO A 41 7.25 -13.87 -8.91
C PRO A 41 6.34 -14.92 -9.56
N VAL A 42 5.07 -14.57 -9.83
CA VAL A 42 4.03 -15.50 -10.31
C VAL A 42 3.97 -15.51 -11.84
N ASP A 43 4.08 -14.33 -12.44
CA ASP A 43 4.07 -14.14 -13.90
C ASP A 43 5.50 -14.12 -14.43
N TRP A 44 6.18 -15.25 -14.28
CA TRP A 44 7.59 -15.41 -14.61
C TRP A 44 7.78 -16.28 -15.86
N GLN A 45 8.55 -15.79 -16.83
CA GLN A 45 8.88 -16.57 -18.02
C GLN A 45 10.13 -17.44 -17.78
N PRO A 46 10.17 -18.70 -18.27
CA PRO A 46 11.26 -19.65 -17.97
C PRO A 46 12.67 -19.18 -18.34
N ASP A 47 12.76 -18.28 -19.32
CA ASP A 47 13.96 -17.73 -19.93
C ASP A 47 14.37 -16.36 -19.34
N GLN A 48 13.59 -15.82 -18.41
CA GLN A 48 13.92 -14.56 -17.72
C GLN A 48 14.59 -14.82 -16.36
N TYR A 49 15.63 -14.04 -16.06
CA TYR A 49 16.29 -14.03 -14.74
C TYR A 49 16.02 -12.73 -13.97
N ILE A 50 15.42 -11.75 -14.64
CA ILE A 50 15.12 -10.44 -14.07
C ILE A 50 13.83 -9.88 -14.69
N ARG A 51 12.89 -9.48 -13.84
CA ARG A 51 11.68 -8.76 -14.24
C ARG A 51 11.80 -7.34 -13.71
N ARG A 52 11.68 -6.35 -14.59
CA ARG A 52 11.85 -4.94 -14.23
C ARG A 52 10.54 -4.18 -14.37
N PHE A 53 10.27 -3.30 -13.42
CA PHE A 53 9.21 -2.32 -13.46
C PHE A 53 9.81 -0.93 -13.54
N LEU A 54 9.40 -0.15 -14.54
CA LEU A 54 9.84 1.25 -14.69
C LEU A 54 8.94 2.14 -13.84
N LEU A 55 9.52 2.80 -12.85
CA LEU A 55 8.84 3.83 -12.08
C LEU A 55 8.69 5.10 -12.94
N PRO A 56 7.62 5.90 -12.74
CA PRO A 56 7.46 7.21 -13.38
C PRO A 56 8.62 8.19 -13.14
N THR A 57 9.43 7.96 -12.10
CA THR A 57 10.65 8.72 -11.82
C THR A 57 11.80 8.42 -12.78
N GLY A 58 11.68 7.42 -13.65
CA GLY A 58 12.72 6.94 -14.56
C GLY A 58 13.64 5.87 -13.95
N GLU A 59 13.38 5.44 -12.72
CA GLU A 59 14.14 4.38 -12.05
C GLU A 59 13.49 3.00 -12.24
N TYR A 60 14.29 1.94 -12.21
CA TYR A 60 13.78 0.57 -12.29
C TYR A 60 13.72 -0.10 -10.92
N VAL A 61 12.67 -0.88 -10.70
CA VAL A 61 12.55 -1.86 -9.61
C VAL A 61 12.70 -3.23 -10.21
N SER A 62 13.66 -4.02 -9.73
CA SER A 62 14.00 -5.32 -10.32
C SER A 62 13.67 -6.46 -9.36
N CYS A 63 12.82 -7.38 -9.82
CA CYS A 63 12.69 -8.71 -9.25
C CYS A 63 13.73 -9.62 -9.89
N VAL A 64 14.59 -10.25 -9.10
CA VAL A 64 15.68 -11.08 -9.61
C VAL A 64 15.51 -12.52 -9.15
N LEU A 65 15.52 -13.46 -10.09
CA LEU A 65 15.52 -14.89 -9.79
C LEU A 65 16.97 -15.37 -9.71
N TRP A 66 17.37 -15.86 -8.54
CA TRP A 66 18.70 -16.39 -8.29
C TRP A 66 18.62 -17.59 -7.36
N ASN A 67 19.28 -18.70 -7.69
CA ASN A 67 19.21 -19.96 -6.92
C ASN A 67 17.76 -20.41 -6.62
N ASN A 68 16.86 -20.30 -7.61
CA ASN A 68 15.43 -20.60 -7.49
C ASN A 68 14.67 -19.78 -6.43
N LEU A 69 15.25 -18.67 -5.96
CA LEU A 69 14.63 -17.74 -5.03
C LEU A 69 14.51 -16.36 -5.68
N PHE A 70 13.39 -15.69 -5.38
CA PHE A 70 13.16 -14.32 -5.81
C PHE A 70 13.77 -13.34 -4.82
N HIS A 71 14.47 -12.34 -5.36
CA HIS A 71 15.23 -11.38 -4.59
C HIS A 71 14.89 -9.94 -5.01
N ILE A 72 15.03 -9.03 -4.05
CA ILE A 72 14.96 -7.59 -4.26
C ILE A 72 16.13 -6.91 -3.54
N SER A 73 16.73 -5.92 -4.18
CA SER A 73 17.82 -5.16 -3.57
C SER A 73 17.29 -4.14 -2.57
N GLY A 74 18.07 -3.82 -1.53
CA GLY A 74 17.73 -2.73 -0.61
C GLY A 74 17.54 -1.38 -1.33
N THR A 75 18.30 -1.14 -2.41
CA THR A 75 18.14 0.05 -3.25
C THR A 75 16.76 0.09 -3.92
N ASP A 76 16.29 -1.03 -4.46
CA ASP A 76 14.97 -1.12 -5.10
C ASP A 76 13.84 -0.97 -4.09
N ILE A 77 13.99 -1.49 -2.86
CA ILE A 77 13.04 -1.27 -1.76
C ILE A 77 12.93 0.23 -1.44
N VAL A 78 14.06 0.93 -1.29
CA VAL A 78 14.07 2.38 -1.06
C VAL A 78 13.36 3.11 -2.19
N ARG A 79 13.64 2.77 -3.46
CA ARG A 79 12.98 3.40 -4.63
C ARG A 79 11.47 3.22 -4.58
N CYS A 80 11.00 2.01 -4.28
CA CYS A 80 9.57 1.72 -4.12
C CYS A 80 8.93 2.60 -3.03
N LEU A 81 9.58 2.72 -1.87
CA LEU A 81 9.07 3.51 -0.77
C LEU A 81 9.10 5.01 -1.09
N SER A 82 10.22 5.54 -1.58
CA SER A 82 10.34 6.94 -2.00
C SER A 82 9.26 7.33 -3.01
N PHE A 83 9.01 6.47 -3.99
CA PHE A 83 7.95 6.66 -4.98
C PHE A 83 6.56 6.69 -4.33
N ARG A 84 6.27 5.76 -3.41
CA ARG A 84 5.01 5.75 -2.65
C ARG A 84 4.83 7.01 -1.81
N PHE A 85 5.88 7.51 -1.18
CA PHE A 85 5.85 8.76 -0.41
C PHE A 85 5.54 9.96 -1.31
N GLN A 86 6.18 10.03 -2.48
CA GLN A 86 5.91 11.06 -3.47
C GLN A 86 4.45 11.00 -3.96
N ALA A 87 3.95 9.82 -4.29
CA ALA A 87 2.58 9.61 -4.74
C ALA A 87 1.54 9.85 -3.64
N PHE A 88 1.91 9.63 -2.38
CA PHE A 88 1.09 10.00 -1.22
C PHE A 88 1.04 11.51 -0.99
N GLY A 89 1.85 12.31 -1.70
CA GLY A 89 1.94 13.76 -1.55
C GLY A 89 2.92 14.23 -0.48
N ARG A 90 3.81 13.32 -0.02
CA ARG A 90 4.93 13.61 0.89
C ARG A 90 6.28 13.41 0.19
N PRO A 91 6.72 14.30 -0.71
CA PRO A 91 8.02 14.16 -1.36
C PRO A 91 9.16 14.10 -0.35
N VAL A 92 10.13 13.22 -0.60
CA VAL A 92 11.33 13.05 0.23
C VAL A 92 12.24 14.26 0.05
N LYS A 93 12.46 15.04 1.11
CA LYS A 93 13.38 16.19 1.11
C LYS A 93 14.79 15.77 1.51
N ASN A 94 14.91 14.80 2.42
CA ASN A 94 16.20 14.32 2.91
C ASN A 94 16.42 12.85 2.57
N SER A 95 16.81 12.58 1.31
CA SER A 95 16.96 11.20 0.80
C SER A 95 17.95 10.37 1.60
N LYS A 96 19.05 10.96 2.11
CA LYS A 96 20.03 10.24 2.92
C LYS A 96 19.44 9.75 4.24
N LYS A 97 18.80 10.63 5.01
CA LYS A 97 18.14 10.24 6.27
C LYS A 97 16.98 9.26 6.03
N PHE A 98 16.25 9.42 4.92
CA PHE A 98 15.19 8.50 4.53
C PHE A 98 15.73 7.10 4.24
N GLU A 99 16.76 7.00 3.39
CA GLU A 99 17.49 5.77 3.09
C GLU A 99 18.00 5.09 4.37
N GLU A 100 18.67 5.84 5.24
CA GLU A 100 19.17 5.32 6.54
C GLU A 100 18.05 4.76 7.42
N GLY A 101 16.88 5.42 7.44
CA GLY A 101 15.70 4.96 8.16
C GLY A 101 15.16 3.63 7.62
N ILE A 102 14.98 3.54 6.30
CA ILE A 102 14.54 2.29 5.65
C ILE A 102 15.56 1.17 5.87
N PHE A 103 16.85 1.45 5.69
CA PHE A 103 17.90 0.46 5.97
C PHE A 103 17.91 0.05 7.45
N SER A 104 17.53 0.93 8.37
CA SER A 104 17.36 0.59 9.79
C SER A 104 16.24 -0.42 10.00
N ASP A 105 15.09 -0.23 9.35
CA ASP A 105 13.97 -1.17 9.47
C ASP A 105 14.29 -2.52 8.84
N LEU A 106 14.98 -2.50 7.70
CA LEU A 106 15.44 -3.69 7.01
C LEU A 106 16.47 -4.50 7.83
N ARG A 107 17.09 -3.93 8.88
CA ARG A 107 17.97 -4.71 9.78
C ARG A 107 17.22 -5.81 10.52
N ASN A 108 15.92 -5.62 10.76
CA ASN A 108 15.06 -6.58 11.45
C ASN A 108 14.90 -7.89 10.66
N LEU A 109 15.12 -7.86 9.34
CA LEU A 109 15.11 -9.04 8.47
C LEU A 109 16.40 -9.85 8.63
N LYS A 110 16.26 -11.12 9.01
CA LYS A 110 17.37 -12.00 9.37
C LYS A 110 18.09 -12.53 8.13
N SER A 111 19.42 -12.47 8.14
CA SER A 111 20.22 -13.15 7.13
C SER A 111 20.02 -14.67 7.23
N GLY A 112 19.85 -15.34 6.09
CA GLY A 112 19.56 -16.78 5.98
C GLY A 112 18.07 -17.11 5.92
N THR A 113 17.21 -16.33 6.58
CA THR A 113 15.75 -16.57 6.60
C THR A 113 14.99 -15.59 5.70
N ASP A 114 15.32 -14.30 5.79
CA ASP A 114 14.61 -13.22 5.10
C ASP A 114 15.46 -12.52 4.03
N ALA A 115 16.77 -12.74 4.08
CA ALA A 115 17.75 -12.13 3.19
C ALA A 115 18.98 -13.02 3.01
N SER A 116 19.61 -12.97 1.84
CA SER A 116 20.97 -13.48 1.66
C SER A 116 21.98 -12.39 2.04
N LEU A 117 23.03 -12.78 2.76
CA LEU A 117 24.18 -11.91 3.01
C LEU A 117 25.27 -12.24 2.00
N GLU A 118 25.42 -11.38 1.01
CA GLU A 118 26.37 -11.60 -0.08
C GLU A 118 27.73 -10.94 0.24
N GLU A 119 28.80 -11.70 0.02
CA GLU A 119 30.16 -11.20 0.14
C GLU A 119 30.56 -10.35 -1.08
N PRO A 120 31.54 -9.43 -0.94
CA PRO A 120 32.00 -8.63 -2.06
C PRO A 120 32.47 -9.51 -3.22
N LYS A 121 32.15 -9.10 -4.46
CA LYS A 121 32.49 -9.83 -5.70
C LYS A 121 31.84 -11.22 -5.80
N SER A 122 30.74 -11.49 -5.11
CA SER A 122 29.97 -12.71 -5.36
C SER A 122 29.36 -12.66 -6.77
N ALA A 123 29.17 -13.84 -7.38
CA ALA A 123 28.52 -13.93 -8.70
C ALA A 123 27.12 -13.29 -8.72
N PHE A 124 26.43 -13.32 -7.57
CA PHE A 124 25.14 -12.68 -7.43
C PHE A 124 25.25 -11.15 -7.39
N LEU A 125 26.18 -10.57 -6.62
CA LEU A 125 26.40 -9.12 -6.63
C LEU A 125 26.92 -8.64 -7.99
N ASP A 126 27.74 -9.43 -8.68
CA ASP A 126 28.14 -9.15 -10.06
C ASP A 126 26.94 -9.08 -11.00
N PHE A 127 26.01 -10.04 -10.88
CA PHE A 127 24.77 -10.04 -11.65
C PHE A 127 23.92 -8.80 -11.34
N LEU A 128 23.69 -8.49 -10.06
CA LEU A 128 22.89 -7.33 -9.65
C LEU A 128 23.53 -6.00 -10.09
N TYR A 129 24.85 -5.89 -10.03
CA TYR A 129 25.57 -4.68 -10.42
C TYR A 129 25.50 -4.44 -11.93
N LYS A 130 25.75 -5.49 -12.74
CA LYS A 130 25.61 -5.43 -14.22
C LYS A 130 24.19 -5.04 -14.65
N ASN A 131 23.20 -5.38 -13.83
CA ASN A 131 21.79 -5.11 -14.08
C ASN A 131 21.27 -3.81 -13.43
N ASN A 132 22.15 -2.97 -12.87
CA ASN A 132 21.80 -1.71 -12.19
C ASN A 132 20.84 -1.85 -10.98
N CYS A 133 20.72 -3.06 -10.42
CA CYS A 133 19.91 -3.32 -9.22
C CYS A 133 20.59 -2.82 -7.95
N ILE A 134 21.92 -2.73 -7.96
CA ILE A 134 22.74 -2.24 -6.84
C ILE A 134 23.80 -1.26 -7.34
N ARG A 135 24.23 -0.32 -6.47
CA ARG A 135 25.23 0.70 -6.81
C ARG A 135 26.67 0.31 -6.49
N THR A 136 26.87 -0.64 -5.58
CA THR A 136 28.19 -1.08 -5.13
C THR A 136 28.21 -2.58 -4.97
N GLN A 137 29.38 -3.19 -5.08
CA GLN A 137 29.60 -4.63 -4.87
C GLN A 137 30.23 -4.92 -3.51
N LYS A 138 29.95 -4.06 -2.52
CA LYS A 138 30.35 -4.30 -1.13
C LYS A 138 29.45 -5.37 -0.53
N LYS A 139 29.91 -5.94 0.59
CA LYS A 139 29.14 -6.85 1.41
C LYS A 139 27.80 -6.21 1.76
N GLN A 140 26.70 -6.83 1.34
CA GLN A 140 25.37 -6.29 1.53
C GLN A 140 24.33 -7.40 1.64
N LYS A 141 23.23 -7.08 2.33
CA LYS A 141 22.05 -7.94 2.34
C LYS A 141 21.26 -7.74 1.04
N VAL A 142 20.89 -8.85 0.42
CA VAL A 142 19.88 -8.89 -0.65
C VAL A 142 18.67 -9.62 -0.07
N PHE A 143 17.49 -9.02 -0.16
CA PHE A 143 16.32 -9.51 0.55
C PHE A 143 15.53 -10.48 -0.30
N TYR A 144 14.93 -11.49 0.33
CA TYR A 144 13.97 -12.36 -0.35
C TYR A 144 12.69 -11.59 -0.61
N TRP A 145 12.20 -11.69 -1.84
CA TRP A 145 11.06 -10.93 -2.33
C TRP A 145 9.84 -11.02 -1.40
N TYR A 146 9.49 -12.24 -0.98
CA TYR A 146 8.33 -12.51 -0.13
C TYR A 146 8.54 -12.13 1.34
N SER A 147 9.78 -11.93 1.78
CA SER A 147 10.10 -11.60 3.18
C SER A 147 10.07 -10.10 3.45
N VAL A 148 9.92 -9.25 2.43
CA VAL A 148 9.94 -7.79 2.58
C VAL A 148 8.50 -7.25 2.76
N PRO A 149 8.12 -6.78 3.97
CA PRO A 149 6.79 -6.23 4.20
C PRO A 149 6.73 -4.76 3.74
N HIS A 150 6.64 -4.52 2.43
CA HIS A 150 6.66 -3.17 1.83
C HIS A 150 5.66 -2.19 2.44
N ASP A 151 4.43 -2.64 2.72
CA ASP A 151 3.41 -1.79 3.34
C ASP A 151 3.77 -1.42 4.78
N ARG A 152 4.29 -2.37 5.56
CA ARG A 152 4.73 -2.10 6.93
C ARG A 152 5.90 -1.12 6.96
N LEU A 153 6.89 -1.30 6.08
CA LEU A 153 8.03 -0.37 5.97
C LEU A 153 7.57 1.05 5.61
N PHE A 154 6.57 1.18 4.74
CA PHE A 154 5.97 2.47 4.42
C PHE A 154 5.31 3.11 5.66
N LEU A 155 4.49 2.35 6.38
CA LEU A 155 3.80 2.84 7.58
C LEU A 155 4.78 3.24 8.68
N ASP A 156 5.78 2.40 8.97
CA ASP A 156 6.80 2.67 9.98
C ASP A 156 7.60 3.94 9.64
N ALA A 157 7.93 4.14 8.36
CA ALA A 157 8.59 5.35 7.89
C ALA A 157 7.70 6.59 8.02
N LEU A 158 6.41 6.47 7.70
CA LEU A 158 5.45 7.57 7.77
C LEU A 158 5.20 7.97 9.23
N GLU A 159 5.07 7.00 10.14
CA GLU A 159 4.90 7.25 11.57
C GLU A 159 6.06 8.04 12.16
N ARG A 160 7.29 7.67 11.79
CA ARG A 160 8.49 8.37 12.28
C ARG A 160 8.51 9.82 11.82
N ASP A 161 8.17 10.08 10.57
CA ASP A 161 8.13 11.44 10.05
C ASP A 161 7.04 12.27 10.74
N LEU A 162 5.84 11.71 10.91
CA LEU A 162 4.73 12.39 11.59
C LEU A 162 5.04 12.67 13.08
N LYS A 163 5.70 11.72 13.77
CA LYS A 163 6.18 11.94 15.15
C LYS A 163 7.21 13.06 15.22
N ARG A 164 8.14 13.13 14.26
CA ARG A 164 9.15 14.20 14.18
C ARG A 164 8.50 15.56 13.94
N GLU A 165 7.56 15.66 13.01
CA GLU A 165 6.80 16.89 12.74
C GLU A 165 6.06 17.37 14.00
N LYS A 166 5.37 16.46 14.71
CA LYS A 166 4.67 16.79 15.96
C LYS A 166 5.61 17.27 17.08
N MET A 167 6.86 16.77 17.09
CA MET A 167 7.90 17.20 18.03
C MET A 167 8.67 18.44 17.56
N GLY A 168 8.32 19.04 16.42
CA GLY A 168 9.03 20.18 15.83
C GLY A 168 10.43 19.84 15.32
N GLN A 169 10.71 18.55 15.06
CA GLN A 169 11.98 18.07 14.52
C GLN A 169 11.91 17.97 12.99
N GLU A 170 13.06 18.08 12.33
CA GLU A 170 13.15 17.89 10.87
C GLU A 170 12.77 16.45 10.46
N ALA A 171 11.61 16.31 9.81
CA ALA A 171 11.18 15.08 9.15
C ALA A 171 11.93 14.86 7.83
N THR A 172 11.91 13.63 7.32
CA THR A 172 12.58 13.28 6.06
C THR A 172 11.71 13.57 4.83
N THR A 173 10.39 13.54 5.02
CA THR A 173 9.35 13.90 4.04
C THR A 173 8.47 15.02 4.57
N VAL A 174 7.91 15.82 3.67
CA VAL A 174 7.03 16.96 4.00
C VAL A 174 5.73 16.81 3.23
N ALA A 175 4.59 17.01 3.87
CA ALA A 175 3.30 17.07 3.16
C ALA A 175 3.25 18.32 2.26
N VAL A 176 3.16 18.10 0.95
CA VAL A 176 3.12 19.17 -0.07
C VAL A 176 1.83 19.11 -0.89
N SER A 177 1.23 17.93 -1.04
CA SER A 177 -0.03 17.76 -1.78
C SER A 177 -0.98 16.81 -1.07
N GLU A 178 -2.25 16.87 -1.46
CA GLU A 178 -3.23 15.85 -1.08
C GLU A 178 -2.82 14.46 -1.61
N PRO A 179 -3.10 13.36 -0.88
CA PRO A 179 -3.84 13.26 0.38
C PRO A 179 -3.04 13.52 1.67
N ALA A 180 -1.75 13.81 1.58
CA ALA A 180 -0.91 14.01 2.77
C ALA A 180 -1.26 15.27 3.57
N LEU A 181 -1.80 16.31 2.92
CA LEU A 181 -2.22 17.54 3.58
C LEU A 181 -3.49 17.35 4.42
N SER A 182 -4.46 16.57 3.95
CA SER A 182 -5.69 16.23 4.69
C SER A 182 -5.50 15.09 5.71
N PHE A 183 -4.37 14.38 5.68
CA PHE A 183 -4.09 13.30 6.60
C PHE A 183 -3.85 13.80 8.04
N GLN A 184 -4.82 13.59 8.91
CA GLN A 184 -4.67 13.85 10.35
C GLN A 184 -4.13 12.61 11.07
N TYR A 185 -2.88 12.69 11.50
CA TYR A 185 -2.27 11.67 12.33
C TYR A 185 -2.71 11.81 13.79
N ASP A 186 -3.34 10.78 14.34
CA ASP A 186 -3.61 10.70 15.77
C ASP A 186 -2.59 9.74 16.43
N SER A 187 -1.81 10.24 17.39
CA SER A 187 -0.75 9.43 18.02
C SER A 187 -1.27 8.42 19.05
N SER A 188 -2.58 8.38 19.31
CA SER A 188 -3.22 7.50 20.30
C SER A 188 -3.68 6.14 19.74
N GLN A 189 -3.64 5.95 18.41
CA GLN A 189 -4.00 4.70 17.75
C GLN A 189 -2.89 4.30 16.76
N SER A 190 -2.83 3.01 16.38
CA SER A 190 -1.85 2.57 15.38
C SER A 190 -2.18 3.16 14.01
N LEU A 191 -1.16 3.56 13.23
CA LEU A 191 -1.36 4.09 11.87
C LEU A 191 -2.18 3.12 11.00
N TYR A 192 -1.92 1.83 11.14
CA TYR A 192 -2.66 0.78 10.45
C TYR A 192 -4.16 0.82 10.77
N GLU A 193 -4.53 0.97 12.05
CA GLU A 193 -5.94 1.10 12.46
C GLU A 193 -6.57 2.41 12.03
N GLN A 194 -5.85 3.53 11.99
CA GLN A 194 -6.39 4.82 11.56
C GLN A 194 -6.65 4.87 10.07
N LEU A 195 -5.75 4.27 9.31
CA LEU A 195 -5.89 4.09 7.88
C LEU A 195 -7.10 3.18 7.58
N THR A 196 -7.29 2.10 8.35
CA THR A 196 -8.46 1.20 8.23
C THR A 196 -9.77 1.81 8.77
N LYS A 197 -9.71 2.64 9.84
CA LYS A 197 -10.88 3.33 10.44
C LYS A 197 -11.37 4.48 9.59
N THR A 198 -10.50 5.23 8.93
CA THR A 198 -10.92 6.26 7.95
C THR A 198 -11.73 5.62 6.81
N GLN A 199 -11.40 4.38 6.45
CA GLN A 199 -12.17 3.55 5.51
C GLN A 199 -13.60 3.26 6.02
N GLN A 200 -13.78 3.03 7.32
CA GLN A 200 -15.09 2.76 7.94
C GLN A 200 -15.87 4.04 8.31
N ALA A 201 -15.21 5.11 8.76
CA ALA A 201 -15.85 6.36 9.16
C ALA A 201 -16.49 7.12 7.97
N ASN A 202 -15.94 6.97 6.77
CA ASN A 202 -16.59 7.48 5.55
C ASN A 202 -17.68 6.55 4.99
N SER A 203 -17.83 5.33 5.53
CA SER A 203 -18.98 4.47 5.22
C SER A 203 -20.20 4.75 6.13
N SER A 204 -20.00 5.43 7.26
CA SER A 204 -21.05 5.73 8.24
C SER A 204 -21.69 7.12 8.09
N SER A 205 -21.24 7.96 7.16
CA SER A 205 -21.93 9.20 6.79
C SER A 205 -23.10 8.98 5.81
N PHE A 206 -23.35 7.75 5.36
CA PHE A 206 -24.45 7.43 4.43
C PHE A 206 -25.68 6.72 5.05
N SER A 207 -25.75 6.56 6.38
CA SER A 207 -26.97 6.02 7.04
C SER A 207 -27.86 7.08 7.70
N ALA A 208 -27.54 8.38 7.57
CA ALA A 208 -28.24 9.45 8.31
C ALA A 208 -29.32 10.21 7.51
N GLN A 209 -29.86 9.65 6.43
CA GLN A 209 -31.06 10.20 5.81
C GLN A 209 -31.92 9.13 5.14
N GLN A 210 -32.60 8.32 5.96
CA GLN A 210 -33.91 7.82 5.52
C GLN A 210 -34.88 9.01 5.48
N PRO A 211 -35.49 9.34 4.33
CA PRO A 211 -36.66 10.20 4.34
C PRO A 211 -37.78 9.43 5.05
N ALA A 212 -38.24 9.96 6.17
CA ALA A 212 -39.45 9.52 6.83
C ALA A 212 -40.63 9.63 5.86
N PHE A 213 -41.13 8.50 5.37
CA PHE A 213 -42.40 8.42 4.66
C PHE A 213 -43.55 8.71 5.64
N PRO A 214 -44.55 9.52 5.27
CA PRO A 214 -45.69 9.81 6.13
C PRO A 214 -46.62 8.58 6.25
N PRO A 215 -47.33 8.41 7.38
CA PRO A 215 -48.23 7.28 7.57
C PRO A 215 -49.53 7.48 6.77
N GLY A 216 -49.65 6.79 5.64
CA GLY A 216 -50.88 6.68 4.87
C GLY A 216 -51.85 5.68 5.52
N GLN A 217 -53.00 6.19 5.95
CA GLN A 217 -54.12 5.45 6.54
C GLN A 217 -54.64 4.36 5.59
N SER A 218 -54.69 3.11 6.08
CA SER A 218 -55.46 2.03 5.44
C SER A 218 -56.83 1.91 6.12
N SER A 219 -57.86 2.48 5.51
CA SER A 219 -59.26 2.19 5.85
C SER A 219 -59.73 0.99 5.02
N SER A 220 -59.90 -0.17 5.64
CA SER A 220 -60.71 -1.28 5.10
C SER A 220 -61.96 -1.45 5.96
N PRO A 221 -63.18 -1.47 5.38
CA PRO A 221 -64.39 -1.56 6.16
C PRO A 221 -64.71 -2.99 6.58
N VAL A 222 -65.21 -3.10 7.81
CA VAL A 222 -65.74 -4.29 8.48
C VAL A 222 -67.18 -4.56 8.02
N MET A 223 -67.53 -5.83 7.83
CA MET A 223 -68.81 -6.55 8.13
C MET A 223 -68.91 -7.77 7.19
N ARG A 224 -69.44 -8.96 7.53
CA ARG A 224 -70.17 -9.48 8.70
C ARG A 224 -70.24 -11.02 8.58
N ASN A 225 -70.15 -11.68 9.73
CA ASN A 225 -70.98 -12.81 10.21
C ASN A 225 -71.11 -14.16 9.47
N MET A 226 -70.85 -15.20 10.28
CA MET A 226 -71.64 -16.43 10.50
C MET A 226 -71.48 -17.67 9.61
N ASP A 227 -71.00 -18.72 10.30
CA ASP A 227 -71.55 -20.08 10.42
C ASP A 227 -71.02 -21.26 9.59
N ALA A 228 -70.96 -22.38 10.31
CA ALA A 228 -71.00 -23.79 9.89
C ALA A 228 -69.83 -24.44 9.11
N MET A 229 -69.05 -25.26 9.84
CA MET A 229 -68.63 -26.62 9.39
C MET A 229 -69.88 -27.42 8.95
N PRO A 230 -69.83 -28.35 7.95
CA PRO A 230 -69.03 -29.58 8.06
C PRO A 230 -68.43 -30.15 6.75
N ARG A 231 -67.53 -31.15 6.92
CA ARG A 231 -67.06 -32.07 5.86
C ARG A 231 -68.22 -32.95 5.37
N PRO A 232 -68.25 -33.34 4.09
CA PRO A 232 -67.77 -34.67 3.69
C PRO A 232 -67.16 -34.64 2.25
N ILE A 233 -66.50 -35.65 1.67
CA ILE A 233 -66.45 -37.11 1.80
C ILE A 233 -65.01 -37.53 1.47
#